data_AF-A0A0Q8NMK3-F1
#
_entry.id   AF-A0A0Q8NMK3-F1
#
_cell.length_a   1.000
_cell.length_b   1.000
_cell.length_c   1.000
_cell.angle_alpha   90.00
_cell.angle_beta   90.00
_cell.angle_gamma   90.00
#
_symmetry.space_group_name_H-M   'P 1'
#
loop_
_entity.id
_entity.type
_entity.pdbx_description
1 polymer ?
#
loop_
_entity_poly.entity_id
_entity_poly.type
_entity_poly.pdbx_seq_one_letter_code
_entity_poly.pdbx_strand_id
1 'polypeptide(L)'
;MDRLSIQRLKKTLSYLESKQRELNKHNNSDTRSVESMIKYLKKEMLEQFNLTKYDIYIKGEIINTETFIRSVKNIIDEHSSCEV
;
A
#
# COMPACT_ATOMS: atom_id res chain seq x y z
N MET A 1 14.71 -1.09 5.73
CA MET A 1 14.04 -2.37 5.43
C MET A 1 15.02 -3.33 4.79
N ASP A 2 14.81 -4.64 4.94
CA ASP A 2 15.57 -5.65 4.18
C ASP A 2 15.13 -5.68 2.70
N ARG A 3 16.01 -6.07 1.78
CA ARG A 3 15.68 -6.23 0.34
C ARG A 3 14.47 -7.14 0.11
N LEU A 4 14.35 -8.24 0.87
CA LEU A 4 13.21 -9.15 0.80
C LEU A 4 11.91 -8.46 1.23
N SER A 5 11.98 -7.63 2.28
CA SER A 5 10.84 -6.82 2.73
C SER A 5 10.44 -5.81 1.66
N ILE A 6 11.38 -5.11 1.03
CA ILE A 6 11.07 -4.17 -0.06
C ILE A 6 10.42 -4.90 -1.24
N GLN A 7 10.92 -6.07 -1.62
CA GLN A 7 10.35 -6.86 -2.72
C GLN A 7 8.92 -7.34 -2.41
N ARG A 8 8.67 -7.81 -1.18
CA ARG A 8 7.32 -8.19 -0.72
C ARG A 8 6.40 -6.97 -0.69
N LEU A 9 6.84 -5.85 -0.15
CA LEU A 9 6.08 -4.61 -0.10
C LEU A 9 5.71 -4.12 -1.52
N LYS A 10 6.63 -4.18 -2.48
CA LYS A 10 6.35 -3.89 -3.91
C LYS A 10 5.26 -4.81 -4.48
N LYS A 11 5.27 -6.11 -4.16
CA LYS A 11 4.23 -7.05 -4.60
C LYS A 11 2.87 -6.72 -3.97
N THR A 12 2.82 -6.51 -2.67
CA THR A 12 1.58 -6.16 -1.95
C THR A 12 1.01 -4.84 -2.45
N LEU A 13 1.86 -3.83 -2.69
CA LEU A 13 1.49 -2.55 -3.26
C LEU A 13 0.90 -2.68 -4.67
N SER A 14 1.52 -3.45 -5.56
CA SER A 14 1.00 -3.69 -6.92
C SER A 14 -0.37 -4.36 -6.90
N TYR A 15 -0.58 -5.27 -5.93
CA TYR A 15 -1.88 -5.90 -5.72
C TYR A 15 -2.92 -4.91 -5.20
N LEU A 16 -2.57 -4.06 -4.23
CA LEU A 16 -3.42 -2.97 -3.74
C LEU A 16 -3.83 -2.02 -4.86
N GLU A 17 -2.89 -1.61 -5.73
CA GLU A 17 -3.18 -0.76 -6.90
C GLU A 17 -4.16 -1.42 -7.86
N SER A 18 -3.98 -2.72 -8.13
CA SER A 18 -4.90 -3.47 -8.99
C SER A 18 -6.31 -3.49 -8.41
N LYS A 19 -6.43 -3.75 -7.10
CA LYS A 19 -7.73 -3.74 -6.40
C LYS A 19 -8.36 -2.36 -6.36
N GLN A 20 -7.58 -1.30 -6.17
CA GLN A 20 -8.07 0.08 -6.22
C GLN A 20 -8.58 0.46 -7.63
N ARG A 21 -7.91 0.01 -8.70
CA ARG A 21 -8.38 0.22 -10.08
C ARG A 21 -9.66 -0.56 -10.36
N GLU A 22 -9.77 -1.79 -9.87
CA GLU A 22 -11.00 -2.58 -9.95
C GLU A 22 -12.16 -1.87 -9.23
N LEU A 23 -11.91 -1.34 -8.03
CA LEU A 23 -12.88 -0.57 -7.25
C LEU A 23 -13.38 0.66 -8.02
N ASN A 24 -12.47 1.46 -8.59
CA ASN A 24 -12.84 2.64 -9.40
C ASN A 24 -13.60 2.29 -10.69
N LYS A 25 -13.42 1.08 -11.25
CA LYS A 25 -14.13 0.63 -12.45
C LYS A 25 -15.57 0.18 -12.16
N HIS A 26 -15.83 -0.37 -10.99
CA HIS A 26 -17.12 -0.96 -10.62
C HIS A 26 -17.90 -0.08 -9.63
N ASN A 27 -18.33 1.11 -10.06
CA ASN A 27 -19.13 2.01 -9.20
C ASN A 27 -20.56 1.48 -8.89
N ASN A 28 -21.00 0.36 -9.48
CA ASN A 28 -22.37 -0.17 -9.38
C ASN A 28 -22.44 -1.70 -9.09
N SER A 29 -21.34 -2.36 -8.77
CA SER A 29 -21.32 -3.79 -8.38
C SER A 29 -20.98 -3.93 -6.90
N ASP A 30 -21.15 -5.12 -6.33
CA ASP A 30 -20.80 -5.42 -4.93
C ASP A 30 -19.29 -5.26 -4.69
N THR A 31 -18.85 -4.03 -4.40
CA THR A 31 -17.44 -3.67 -4.18
C THR A 31 -16.96 -3.98 -2.78
N ARG A 32 -17.87 -4.39 -1.88
CA ARG A 32 -17.61 -4.62 -0.46
C ARG A 32 -16.45 -5.60 -0.23
N SER A 33 -16.32 -6.60 -1.09
CA SER A 33 -15.22 -7.57 -1.07
C SER A 33 -13.88 -6.92 -1.43
N VAL A 34 -13.87 -6.04 -2.43
CA VAL A 34 -12.68 -5.32 -2.89
C VAL A 34 -12.25 -4.28 -1.86
N GLU A 35 -13.20 -3.54 -1.28
CA GLU A 35 -12.94 -2.58 -0.21
C GLU A 35 -12.37 -3.26 1.05
N SER A 36 -12.93 -4.42 1.41
CA SER A 36 -12.41 -5.23 2.52
C SER A 36 -10.99 -5.71 2.24
N MET A 37 -10.71 -6.13 1.01
CA MET A 37 -9.37 -6.53 0.58
C MET A 37 -8.39 -5.35 0.66
N ILE A 38 -8.76 -4.18 0.15
CA ILE A 38 -7.96 -2.95 0.21
C ILE A 38 -7.64 -2.59 1.67
N LYS A 39 -8.65 -2.62 2.55
CA LYS A 39 -8.47 -2.35 3.98
C LYS A 39 -7.52 -3.34 4.65
N TYR A 40 -7.66 -4.63 4.33
CA TYR A 40 -6.77 -5.67 4.81
C TYR A 40 -5.32 -5.43 4.36
N LEU A 41 -5.11 -5.21 3.06
CA LEU A 41 -3.79 -4.97 2.48
C LEU A 41 -3.11 -3.74 3.11
N LYS A 42 -3.82 -2.62 3.29
CA LYS A 42 -3.25 -1.45 3.96
C LYS A 42 -2.80 -1.76 5.39
N LYS A 43 -3.62 -2.49 6.15
CA LYS A 43 -3.29 -2.88 7.53
C LYS A 43 -2.09 -3.83 7.56
N GLU A 44 -2.09 -4.83 6.67
CA GLU A 44 -0.97 -5.75 6.49
C GLU A 44 0.31 -4.98 6.18
N MET A 45 0.26 -4.02 5.26
CA MET A 45 1.42 -3.22 4.88
C MET A 45 1.96 -2.39 6.07
N LEU A 46 1.07 -1.79 6.86
CA LEU A 46 1.45 -1.05 8.07
C LEU A 46 2.07 -1.94 9.14
N GLU A 47 1.50 -3.12 9.39
CA GLU A 47 1.91 -4.03 10.46
C GLU A 47 3.14 -4.87 10.08
N GLN A 48 3.14 -5.51 8.90
CA GLN A 48 4.23 -6.38 8.43
C GLN A 48 5.51 -5.60 8.12
N PHE A 49 5.38 -4.43 7.49
CA PHE A 49 6.54 -3.63 7.08
C PHE A 49 6.80 -2.46 8.02
N ASN A 50 5.97 -2.31 9.06
CA ASN A 50 6.15 -1.30 10.10
C ASN A 50 6.28 0.12 9.52
N LEU A 51 5.48 0.43 8.48
CA LEU A 51 5.57 1.66 7.69
C LEU A 51 5.48 2.93 8.53
N THR A 52 4.81 2.85 9.68
CA THR A 52 4.74 3.93 10.70
C THR A 52 6.10 4.35 11.26
N LYS A 53 7.15 3.55 11.11
CA LYS A 53 8.53 3.92 11.47
C LYS A 53 9.19 4.82 10.42
N TYR A 54 8.73 4.75 9.18
CA TYR A 54 9.30 5.49 8.06
C TYR A 54 8.50 6.76 7.81
N ASP A 55 7.18 6.66 7.91
CA ASP A 55 6.29 7.81 7.79
C ASP A 55 5.24 7.76 8.91
N ILE A 56 5.22 8.76 9.78
CA ILE A 56 4.29 8.82 10.91
C ILE A 56 2.87 9.20 10.48
N TYR A 57 2.72 9.83 9.31
CA TYR A 57 1.45 10.33 8.77
C TYR A 57 0.72 9.26 7.95
N ILE A 58 1.42 8.21 7.50
CA ILE A 58 0.87 7.12 6.69
C ILE A 58 -0.31 6.41 7.35
N LYS A 59 -0.38 6.41 8.69
CA LYS A 59 -1.53 5.87 9.43
C LYS A 59 -2.80 6.70 9.18
N GLY A 60 -2.68 8.01 9.03
CA GLY A 60 -3.78 8.91 8.65
C GLY A 60 -4.15 8.76 7.18
N GLU A 61 -3.18 8.43 6.32
CA GLU A 61 -3.40 8.25 4.89
C GLU A 61 -4.17 6.97 4.55
N ILE A 62 -4.36 6.05 5.50
CA ILE A 62 -5.16 4.82 5.30
C ILE A 62 -6.58 5.12 4.79
N ILE A 63 -7.10 6.32 5.10
CA ILE A 63 -8.41 6.82 4.66
C ILE A 63 -8.45 6.96 3.14
N ASN A 64 -7.40 7.52 2.54
CA ASN A 64 -7.30 7.71 1.10
C ASN A 64 -6.31 6.70 0.50
N THR A 65 -6.85 5.69 -0.19
CA THR A 65 -6.03 4.63 -0.77
C THR A 65 -4.98 5.16 -1.74
N GLU A 66 -5.30 6.19 -2.54
CA GLU A 66 -4.37 6.74 -3.52
C GLU A 66 -3.18 7.44 -2.84
N THR A 67 -3.47 8.22 -1.80
CA THR A 67 -2.42 8.86 -1.00
C THR A 67 -1.56 7.82 -0.31
N PHE A 68 -2.17 6.81 0.32
CA PHE A 68 -1.45 5.71 0.96
C PHE A 68 -0.51 4.99 -0.02
N ILE A 69 -0.99 4.66 -1.23
CA ILE A 69 -0.19 4.03 -2.30
C ILE A 69 1.03 4.91 -2.62
N ARG A 70 0.83 6.23 -2.76
CA ARG A 70 1.90 7.17 -3.10
C ARG A 70 2.96 7.26 -2.00
N SER A 71 2.56 7.32 -0.74
CA SER A 71 3.49 7.35 0.39
C SER A 71 4.27 6.04 0.52
N VAL A 72 3.62 4.89 0.35
CA VAL A 72 4.33 3.60 0.30
C VAL A 72 5.34 3.58 -0.85
N LYS A 73 4.98 4.07 -2.05
CA LYS A 73 5.93 4.17 -3.18
C LYS A 73 7.13 5.04 -2.83
N ASN A 74 6.90 6.17 -2.16
CA ASN A 74 7.99 7.06 -1.74
C ASN A 74 8.94 6.35 -0.77
N ILE A 75 8.41 5.69 0.27
CA ILE A 75 9.21 4.91 1.23
C ILE A 75 10.01 3.83 0.50
N ILE A 76 9.38 3.10 -0.43
CA ILE A 76 10.07 2.08 -1.22
C ILE A 76 11.20 2.72 -2.04
N ASP A 77 10.95 3.84 -2.71
CA ASP A 77 11.93 4.53 -3.55
C ASP A 77 13.12 5.03 -2.72
N GLU A 78 12.85 5.75 -1.64
CA GLU A 78 13.87 6.25 -0.71
C GLU A 78 14.76 5.13 -0.15
N HIS A 79 14.19 3.94 0.08
CA HIS A 79 14.94 2.79 0.58
C HIS A 79 15.45 1.83 -0.51
N SER A 80 15.03 1.99 -1.77
CA SER A 80 15.49 1.19 -2.92
C SER A 80 16.56 1.92 -3.74
N SER A 81 16.68 3.24 -3.61
CA SER A 81 17.63 4.09 -4.34
C SER A 81 19.03 4.12 -3.74
N CYS A 82 19.28 3.36 -2.66
CA CYS A 82 20.60 3.22 -2.03
C CYS A 82 21.49 2.11 -2.66
N GLU A 83 21.23 1.74 -3.92
CA GLU A 83 22.00 0.74 -4.67
C GLU A 83 22.55 1.36 -5.96
N VAL A 84 23.53 2.25 -5.82
CA VAL A 84 24.43 2.71 -6.90
C VAL A 84 25.86 2.38 -6.53
#